data_AF-A0A379X2R4-F1
#
_entry.id   AF-A0A379X2R4-F1
#
_cell.length_a   1.000
_cell.length_b   1.000
_cell.length_c   1.000
_cell.angle_alpha   90.00
_cell.angle_beta   90.00
_cell.angle_gamma   90.00
#
_symmetry.space_group_name_H-M   'P 1'
#
loop_
_entity.id
_entity.type
_entity.pdbx_description
1 polymer ?
#
loop_
_entity_poly.entity_id
_entity_poly.type
_entity_poly.pdbx_seq_one_letter_code
_entity_poly.pdbx_strand_id
1 'polypeptide(L)'
;MGARLGGIGIGFAGGLGVLVLAAIGVKPGTIPFDVISIIMAVIAAISAMQVAGGLDYLVNQTEKLLRKNPKYITILAPIVTYFLTIFAGTGNISLATLPVIAEVAKEQGIKPCRPLSTAVVSAQIAITASPISAAVVYMSSVMEGHGISYIHLLSVVIPSTLLAVLVMSFLVTMLFNSKLSDDPIYRKRLEEGLIELRGEKQIEIKPMAKNSVWLFLLGVICVVVYAIVNSPSLGLVEKPLMNTTNAILIIMLSVATLTTILCKVETDAILNSSTFKAG
;
A
#
# COMPACT_ATOMS: atom_id res chain seq x y z
N MET A 1 12.51 17.90 8.57
CA MET A 1 11.65 19.10 8.42
C MET A 1 10.34 18.76 7.73
N GLY A 2 10.37 18.19 6.52
CA GLY A 2 9.15 17.87 5.76
C GLY A 2 8.10 17.04 6.49
N ALA A 3 8.48 15.93 7.13
CA ALA A 3 7.54 15.09 7.88
C ALA A 3 6.81 15.80 9.03
N ARG A 4 7.37 16.89 9.59
CA ARG A 4 6.73 17.70 10.63
C ARG A 4 5.73 18.73 10.07
N LEU A 5 5.84 19.06 8.79
CA LEU A 5 4.97 20.01 8.07
C LEU A 5 3.78 19.30 7.39
N GLY A 6 3.62 17.99 7.60
CA GLY A 6 2.59 17.17 6.95
C GLY A 6 3.07 16.51 5.66
N GLY A 7 2.18 15.74 5.02
CA GLY A 7 2.50 14.93 3.82
C GLY A 7 3.09 15.76 2.67
N ILE A 8 2.41 16.84 2.28
CA ILE A 8 2.86 17.77 1.22
C ILE A 8 4.19 18.46 1.60
N GLY A 9 4.43 18.68 2.90
CA GLY A 9 5.66 19.30 3.41
C GLY A 9 6.92 18.49 3.10
N ILE A 10 6.81 17.19 2.87
CA ILE A 10 7.93 16.34 2.43
C ILE A 10 8.42 16.79 1.04
N GLY A 11 7.51 17.07 0.11
CA GLY A 11 7.84 17.58 -1.22
C GLY A 11 8.51 18.96 -1.16
N PHE A 12 7.97 19.88 -0.35
CA PHE A 12 8.54 21.22 -0.18
C PHE A 12 9.96 21.17 0.39
N ALA A 13 10.17 20.37 1.44
CA ALA A 13 11.50 20.20 2.04
C ALA A 13 12.49 19.54 1.06
N GLY A 14 12.03 18.62 0.21
CA GLY A 14 12.83 18.03 -0.86
C GLY A 14 13.31 19.09 -1.87
N GLY A 15 12.41 19.94 -2.36
CA GLY A 15 12.75 21.02 -3.28
C GLY A 15 13.74 22.04 -2.68
N LEU A 16 13.51 22.42 -1.41
CA LEU A 16 14.45 23.29 -0.67
C LEU A 16 15.84 22.63 -0.54
N GLY A 17 15.89 21.33 -0.26
CA GLY A 17 17.14 20.57 -0.20
C GLY A 17 17.93 20.60 -1.51
N VAL A 18 17.24 20.42 -2.64
CA VAL A 18 17.87 20.53 -3.98
C VAL A 18 18.41 21.95 -4.23
N LEU A 19 17.68 22.99 -3.82
CA LEU A 19 18.13 24.38 -3.94
C LEU A 19 19.42 24.64 -3.15
N VAL A 20 19.51 24.13 -1.92
CA VAL A 20 20.73 24.27 -1.09
C VAL A 20 21.90 23.53 -1.73
N LEU A 21 21.68 22.31 -2.25
CA LEU A 21 22.72 21.57 -2.97
C LEU A 21 23.19 22.30 -4.23
N ALA A 22 22.26 22.90 -4.98
CA ALA A 22 22.57 23.72 -6.15
C ALA A 22 23.40 24.96 -5.79
N ALA A 23 23.10 25.62 -4.66
CA ALA A 23 23.85 26.78 -4.18
C ALA A 23 25.29 26.43 -3.78
N ILE A 24 25.57 25.18 -3.40
CA ILE A 24 26.92 24.68 -3.06
C ILE A 24 27.65 24.14 -4.32
N GLY A 25 27.05 24.27 -5.50
CA GLY A 25 27.68 23.92 -6.79
C GLY A 25 27.38 22.50 -7.29
N VAL A 26 26.47 21.76 -6.63
CA VAL A 26 26.03 20.44 -7.13
C VAL A 26 25.00 20.64 -8.24
N LYS A 27 25.28 20.14 -9.44
CA LYS A 27 24.33 20.21 -10.56
C LYS A 27 23.05 19.43 -10.21
N PRO A 28 21.87 20.06 -10.23
CA PRO A 28 20.61 19.34 -10.02
C PRO A 28 20.41 18.24 -11.05
N GLY A 29 19.88 17.09 -10.61
CA GLY A 29 19.45 16.02 -11.50
C GLY A 29 18.24 16.39 -12.33
N THR A 30 17.88 15.53 -13.28
CA THR A 30 16.64 15.67 -14.06
C THR A 30 15.42 15.38 -13.18
N ILE A 31 14.36 16.17 -13.35
CA ILE A 31 13.09 15.92 -12.66
C ILE A 31 12.44 14.68 -13.28
N PRO A 32 12.11 13.64 -12.50
CA PRO A 32 11.55 12.39 -13.01
C PRO A 32 10.04 12.55 -13.27
N PHE A 33 9.66 13.29 -14.32
CA PHE A 33 8.26 13.50 -14.71
C PHE A 33 7.49 12.21 -14.96
N ASP A 34 8.18 11.18 -15.46
CA ASP A 34 7.64 9.83 -15.66
C ASP A 34 7.11 9.22 -14.35
N VAL A 35 7.91 9.34 -13.28
CA VAL A 35 7.56 8.80 -11.96
C VAL A 35 6.39 9.57 -11.37
N ILE A 36 6.41 10.91 -11.49
CA ILE A 36 5.30 11.77 -11.03
C ILE A 36 4.00 11.40 -11.76
N SER A 37 4.07 11.18 -13.07
CA SER A 37 2.92 10.83 -13.90
C SER A 37 2.34 9.46 -13.54
N ILE A 38 3.20 8.47 -13.23
CA ILE A 38 2.77 7.17 -12.71
C ILE A 38 2.03 7.34 -11.38
N ILE A 39 2.60 8.10 -10.44
CA ILE A 39 2.00 8.33 -9.12
C ILE A 39 0.60 8.94 -9.28
N MET A 40 0.46 9.98 -10.09
CA MET A 40 -0.82 10.63 -10.35
C MET A 40 -1.86 9.68 -10.97
N ALA A 41 -1.46 8.87 -11.95
CA ALA A 41 -2.36 7.90 -12.59
C ALA A 41 -2.81 6.79 -11.63
N VAL A 42 -1.89 6.25 -10.83
CA VAL A 42 -2.19 5.22 -9.83
C VAL A 42 -3.09 5.78 -8.72
N ILE A 43 -2.81 6.97 -8.20
CA ILE A 43 -3.66 7.64 -7.21
C ILE A 43 -5.05 7.87 -7.76
N ALA A 44 -5.19 8.33 -9.01
CA ALA A 44 -6.49 8.53 -9.63
C ALA A 44 -7.30 7.22 -9.70
N ALA A 45 -6.65 6.11 -10.08
CA ALA A 45 -7.28 4.79 -10.14
C ALA A 45 -7.70 4.28 -8.75
N ILE A 46 -6.83 4.38 -7.73
CA ILE A 46 -7.15 3.96 -6.36
C ILE A 46 -8.25 4.85 -5.77
N SER A 47 -8.22 6.15 -6.06
CA SER A 47 -9.23 7.10 -5.58
C SER A 47 -10.59 6.81 -6.20
N ALA A 48 -10.66 6.49 -7.49
CA ALA A 48 -11.88 6.02 -8.14
C ALA A 48 -12.42 4.73 -7.49
N MET A 49 -11.54 3.76 -7.22
CA MET A 49 -11.88 2.53 -6.48
C MET A 49 -12.36 2.84 -5.05
N GLN A 50 -11.71 3.78 -4.35
CA GLN A 50 -12.08 4.16 -3.00
C GLN A 50 -13.48 4.77 -2.97
N VAL A 51 -13.80 5.71 -3.86
CA VAL A 51 -15.13 6.34 -3.92
C VAL A 51 -16.21 5.32 -4.31
N ALA A 52 -15.88 4.34 -5.14
CA ALA A 52 -16.74 3.20 -5.45
C ALA A 52 -17.00 2.26 -4.26
N GLY A 53 -16.33 2.46 -3.12
CA GLY A 53 -16.43 1.62 -1.92
C GLY A 53 -15.48 0.42 -1.90
N GLY A 54 -14.56 0.32 -2.86
CA GLY A 54 -13.64 -0.81 -2.97
C GLY A 54 -12.71 -0.96 -1.76
N LEU A 55 -12.31 0.15 -1.13
CA LEU A 55 -11.52 0.12 0.09
C LEU A 55 -12.31 -0.50 1.26
N ASP A 56 -13.58 -0.13 1.42
CA ASP A 56 -14.46 -0.70 2.45
C ASP A 56 -14.65 -2.21 2.24
N TYR A 57 -14.76 -2.65 0.99
CA TYR A 57 -14.78 -4.07 0.65
C TYR A 57 -13.47 -4.77 1.04
N LEU A 58 -12.30 -4.21 0.74
CA LEU A 58 -11.00 -4.78 1.14
C LEU A 58 -10.85 -4.86 2.66
N VAL A 59 -11.33 -3.84 3.39
CA VAL A 59 -11.34 -3.82 4.85
C VAL A 59 -12.26 -4.91 5.41
N ASN A 60 -13.47 -5.07 4.88
CA ASN A 60 -14.40 -6.14 5.31
C ASN A 60 -13.80 -7.53 5.06
N GLN A 61 -13.14 -7.75 3.92
CA GLN A 61 -12.49 -9.02 3.64
C GLN A 61 -11.28 -9.27 4.55
N THR A 62 -10.53 -8.21 4.88
CA THR A 62 -9.45 -8.27 5.87
C THR A 62 -9.99 -8.66 7.25
N GLU A 63 -11.10 -8.05 7.67
CA GLU A 63 -11.77 -8.38 8.92
C GLU A 63 -12.18 -9.85 8.98
N LYS A 64 -12.89 -10.35 7.96
CA LYS A 64 -13.28 -11.77 7.88
C LYS A 64 -12.08 -12.71 7.97
N LEU A 65 -10.99 -12.38 7.28
CA LEU A 65 -9.77 -13.17 7.29
C LEU A 65 -9.09 -13.20 8.67
N LEU A 66 -9.00 -12.03 9.33
CA LEU A 66 -8.41 -11.91 10.66
C LEU A 66 -9.27 -12.57 11.73
N ARG A 67 -10.60 -12.42 11.67
CA ARG A 67 -11.56 -13.05 12.59
C ARG A 67 -11.62 -14.57 12.45
N LYS A 68 -11.29 -15.12 11.27
CA LYS A 68 -11.25 -16.57 11.04
C LYS A 68 -10.11 -17.26 11.80
N ASN A 69 -8.96 -16.59 11.98
CA ASN A 69 -7.79 -17.13 12.67
C ASN A 69 -7.21 -16.13 13.69
N PRO A 70 -8.01 -15.71 14.69
CA PRO A 70 -7.72 -14.52 15.45
C PRO A 70 -6.59 -14.74 16.48
N LYS A 71 -6.32 -16.00 16.87
CA LYS A 71 -5.18 -16.42 17.70
C LYS A 71 -3.81 -16.05 17.08
N TYR A 72 -3.74 -15.94 15.75
CA TYR A 72 -2.50 -15.65 15.01
C TYR A 72 -2.43 -14.20 14.52
N ILE A 73 -3.20 -13.28 15.09
CA ILE A 73 -3.31 -11.90 14.58
C ILE A 73 -1.96 -11.17 14.47
N THR A 74 -1.02 -11.39 15.40
CA THR A 74 0.31 -10.77 15.38
C THR A 74 1.14 -11.18 14.16
N ILE A 75 0.85 -12.34 13.58
CA ILE A 75 1.48 -12.85 12.35
C ILE A 75 0.60 -12.53 11.13
N LEU A 76 -0.71 -12.69 11.25
CA LEU A 76 -1.63 -12.55 10.12
C LEU A 76 -1.82 -11.09 9.69
N ALA A 77 -1.90 -10.14 10.64
CA ALA A 77 -2.05 -8.72 10.36
C ALA A 77 -0.93 -8.15 9.45
N PRO A 78 0.36 -8.36 9.73
CA PRO A 78 1.43 -7.88 8.86
C PRO A 78 1.44 -8.57 7.50
N ILE A 79 1.12 -9.87 7.40
CA ILE A 79 1.05 -10.59 6.12
C ILE A 79 -0.08 -10.03 5.25
N VAL A 80 -1.28 -9.86 5.81
CA VAL A 80 -2.42 -9.32 5.05
C VAL A 80 -2.13 -7.89 4.60
N THR A 81 -1.55 -7.07 5.49
CA THR A 81 -1.18 -5.70 5.16
C THR A 81 -0.09 -5.64 4.08
N TYR A 82 0.86 -6.58 4.08
CA TYR A 82 1.88 -6.72 3.05
C TYR A 82 1.26 -6.93 1.67
N PHE A 83 0.38 -7.92 1.53
CA PHE A 83 -0.26 -8.24 0.26
C PHE A 83 -1.17 -7.11 -0.22
N LEU A 84 -1.98 -6.52 0.68
CA LEU A 84 -2.81 -5.37 0.33
C LEU A 84 -1.97 -4.21 -0.18
N THR A 85 -0.80 -3.97 0.40
CA THR A 85 0.10 -2.88 -0.02
C THR A 85 0.81 -3.20 -1.33
N ILE A 86 1.21 -4.46 -1.58
CA ILE A 86 1.74 -4.86 -2.88
C ILE A 86 0.73 -4.61 -3.98
N PHE A 87 -0.53 -5.01 -3.78
CA PHE A 87 -1.58 -4.82 -4.77
C PHE A 87 -2.00 -3.36 -4.91
N ALA A 88 -2.11 -2.62 -3.81
CA ALA A 88 -2.51 -1.22 -3.83
C ALA A 88 -1.38 -0.28 -4.30
N GLY A 89 -0.11 -0.67 -4.17
CA GLY A 89 1.03 0.17 -4.52
C GLY A 89 1.26 1.36 -3.56
N THR A 90 0.51 1.45 -2.46
CA THR A 90 0.60 2.53 -1.48
C THR A 90 0.44 2.02 -0.05
N GLY A 91 1.24 2.55 0.87
CA GLY A 91 1.17 2.22 2.30
C GLY A 91 -0.08 2.78 2.99
N ASN A 92 -0.75 3.78 2.40
CA ASN A 92 -1.95 4.39 2.97
C ASN A 92 -3.12 3.40 3.06
N ILE A 93 -3.09 2.31 2.30
CA ILE A 93 -4.07 1.21 2.41
C ILE A 93 -4.10 0.62 3.83
N SER A 94 -2.97 0.64 4.54
CA SER A 94 -2.87 0.13 5.91
C SER A 94 -3.73 0.92 6.89
N LEU A 95 -3.91 2.23 6.68
CA LEU A 95 -4.71 3.08 7.57
C LEU A 95 -6.16 2.62 7.67
N ALA A 96 -6.68 2.01 6.60
CA ALA A 96 -8.03 1.46 6.57
C ALA A 96 -8.15 0.13 7.32
N THR A 97 -7.06 -0.64 7.42
CA THR A 97 -7.03 -1.94 8.12
C THR A 97 -6.60 -1.83 9.59
N LEU A 98 -5.89 -0.77 9.99
CA LEU A 98 -5.48 -0.57 11.39
C LEU A 98 -6.64 -0.62 12.40
N PRO A 99 -7.81 0.00 12.17
CA PRO A 99 -8.93 -0.08 13.11
C PRO A 99 -9.40 -1.53 13.31
N VAL A 100 -9.51 -2.30 12.23
CA VAL A 100 -9.90 -3.71 12.25
C VAL A 100 -8.86 -4.56 13.01
N ILE A 101 -7.57 -4.35 12.73
CA ILE A 101 -6.49 -5.03 13.44
C ILE A 101 -6.54 -4.73 14.94
N ALA A 102 -6.79 -3.48 15.32
CA ALA A 102 -6.90 -3.08 16.72
C ALA A 102 -8.10 -3.72 17.43
N GLU A 103 -9.22 -3.87 16.72
CA GLU A 103 -10.46 -4.45 17.22
C GLU A 103 -10.30 -5.96 17.46
N VAL A 104 -9.89 -6.70 16.43
CA VAL A 104 -9.66 -8.16 16.52
C VAL A 104 -8.56 -8.47 17.54
N ALA A 105 -7.53 -7.62 17.68
CA ALA A 105 -6.50 -7.78 18.71
C ALA A 105 -7.09 -7.69 20.12
N LYS A 106 -7.94 -6.68 20.37
CA LYS A 106 -8.59 -6.48 21.68
C LYS A 106 -9.52 -7.62 22.04
N GLU A 107 -10.32 -8.10 21.09
CA GLU A 107 -11.23 -9.25 21.31
C GLU A 107 -10.46 -10.53 21.69
N GLN A 108 -9.25 -10.72 21.18
CA GLN A 108 -8.40 -11.86 21.51
C GLN A 108 -7.57 -11.66 22.78
N GLY A 109 -7.71 -10.53 23.47
CA GLY A 109 -6.88 -10.19 24.60
C GLY A 109 -5.40 -10.04 24.22
N ILE A 110 -5.11 -9.61 23.00
CA ILE A 110 -3.77 -9.33 22.49
C ILE A 110 -3.52 -7.82 22.51
N LYS A 111 -2.35 -7.38 22.97
CA LYS A 111 -1.95 -5.97 22.97
C LYS A 111 -1.94 -5.41 21.54
N PRO A 112 -2.82 -4.47 21.17
CA PRO A 112 -2.93 -3.97 19.80
C PRO A 112 -1.63 -3.35 19.27
N CYS A 113 -0.79 -2.78 20.15
CA CYS A 113 0.49 -2.21 19.76
C CYS A 113 1.39 -3.19 18.99
N ARG A 114 1.26 -4.51 19.23
CA ARG A 114 2.03 -5.54 18.54
C ARG A 114 1.60 -5.68 17.07
N PRO A 115 0.40 -6.17 16.75
CA PRO A 115 -0.01 -6.32 15.35
C PRO A 115 -0.11 -4.98 14.61
N LEU A 116 -0.39 -3.85 15.28
CA LEU A 116 -0.44 -2.55 14.63
C LEU A 116 0.95 -2.08 14.18
N SER A 117 1.97 -2.16 15.05
CA SER A 117 3.32 -1.73 14.69
C SER A 117 3.91 -2.61 13.58
N THR A 118 3.70 -3.91 13.64
CA THR A 118 4.18 -4.84 12.60
C THR A 118 3.45 -4.63 11.27
N ALA A 119 2.15 -4.34 11.30
CA ALA A 119 1.37 -4.04 10.09
C ALA A 119 1.84 -2.77 9.37
N VAL A 120 2.09 -1.67 10.09
CA VAL A 120 2.57 -0.41 9.49
C VAL A 120 3.95 -0.59 8.85
N VAL A 121 4.87 -1.26 9.55
CA VAL A 121 6.21 -1.55 9.01
C VAL A 121 6.11 -2.45 7.78
N SER A 122 5.25 -3.46 7.83
CA SER A 122 4.98 -4.36 6.71
C SER A 122 4.45 -3.62 5.48
N ALA A 123 3.52 -2.67 5.67
CA ALA A 123 3.03 -1.83 4.59
C ALA A 123 4.17 -1.04 3.93
N GLN A 124 5.01 -0.39 4.73
CA GLN A 124 6.08 0.46 4.19
C GLN A 124 7.14 -0.34 3.42
N ILE A 125 7.46 -1.55 3.90
CA ILE A 125 8.36 -2.48 3.22
C ILE A 125 7.70 -3.02 1.94
N ALA A 126 6.42 -3.36 1.97
CA ALA A 126 5.70 -3.89 0.81
C ALA A 126 5.67 -2.92 -0.40
N ILE A 127 5.70 -1.60 -0.17
CA ILE A 127 5.76 -0.60 -1.26
C ILE A 127 7.00 -0.82 -2.14
N THR A 128 8.12 -1.27 -1.57
CA THR A 128 9.35 -1.54 -2.33
C THR A 128 9.30 -2.86 -3.08
N ALA A 129 8.32 -3.71 -2.81
CA ALA A 129 8.09 -4.97 -3.51
C ALA A 129 6.94 -4.89 -4.52
N SER A 130 6.19 -3.78 -4.56
CA SER A 130 5.03 -3.62 -5.42
C SER A 130 5.44 -3.32 -6.87
N PRO A 131 5.02 -4.13 -7.86
CA PRO A 131 5.34 -3.91 -9.27
C PRO A 131 4.82 -2.59 -9.85
N ILE A 132 3.70 -2.09 -9.31
CA ILE A 132 3.05 -0.84 -9.73
C ILE A 132 3.57 0.38 -8.95
N SER A 133 4.40 0.17 -7.94
CA SER A 133 4.91 1.26 -7.11
C SER A 133 5.95 2.07 -7.87
N ALA A 134 5.77 3.38 -7.83
CA ALA A 134 6.68 4.35 -8.41
C ALA A 134 8.13 4.18 -7.91
N ALA A 135 8.31 3.76 -6.65
CA ALA A 135 9.63 3.49 -6.09
C ALA A 135 10.34 2.33 -6.80
N VAL A 136 9.61 1.26 -7.12
CA VAL A 136 10.15 0.07 -7.81
C VAL A 136 10.43 0.37 -9.26
N VAL A 137 9.52 1.07 -9.94
CA VAL A 137 9.72 1.50 -11.33
C VAL A 137 10.94 2.40 -11.45
N TYR A 138 11.08 3.38 -10.56
CA TYR A 138 12.26 4.24 -10.50
C TYR A 138 13.53 3.42 -10.23
N MET A 139 13.53 2.55 -9.22
CA MET A 139 14.68 1.73 -8.89
C MET A 139 15.09 0.82 -10.06
N SER A 140 14.11 0.23 -10.77
CA SER A 140 14.37 -0.56 -11.97
C SER A 140 15.04 0.26 -13.06
N SER A 141 14.57 1.49 -13.33
CA SER A 141 15.18 2.35 -14.35
C SER A 141 16.65 2.66 -14.06
N VAL A 142 17.03 2.80 -12.79
CA VAL A 142 18.43 3.01 -12.37
C VAL A 142 19.24 1.72 -12.48
N MET A 143 18.63 0.58 -12.14
CA MET A 143 19.26 -0.74 -12.14
C MET A 143 19.44 -1.35 -13.53
N GLU A 144 18.63 -0.95 -14.51
CA GLU A 144 18.81 -1.31 -15.92
C GLU A 144 20.16 -0.83 -16.47
N GLY A 145 20.62 0.36 -16.05
CA GLY A 145 21.97 0.86 -16.37
C GLY A 145 23.11 -0.01 -15.82
N HIS A 146 22.80 -0.91 -14.88
CA HIS A 146 23.73 -1.86 -14.28
C HIS A 146 23.49 -3.30 -14.76
N GLY A 147 22.65 -3.50 -15.78
CA GLY A 147 22.35 -4.81 -16.36
C GLY A 147 21.36 -5.66 -15.56
N ILE A 148 20.70 -5.10 -14.54
CA ILE A 148 19.68 -5.79 -13.75
C ILE A 148 18.32 -5.49 -14.35
N SER A 149 17.62 -6.53 -14.83
CA SER A 149 16.27 -6.37 -15.38
C SER A 149 15.22 -6.17 -14.29
N TYR A 150 14.09 -5.57 -14.68
CA TYR A 150 12.92 -5.40 -13.83
C TYR A 150 12.46 -6.71 -13.15
N ILE A 151 12.47 -7.82 -13.90
CA ILE A 151 12.10 -9.14 -13.36
C ILE A 151 13.11 -9.62 -12.33
N HIS A 152 14.41 -9.45 -12.59
CA HIS A 152 15.44 -9.83 -11.63
C HIS A 152 15.28 -9.04 -10.33
N LEU A 153 15.01 -7.73 -10.41
CA LEU A 153 14.74 -6.91 -9.24
C LEU A 153 13.54 -7.44 -8.43
N LEU A 154 12.39 -7.67 -9.08
CA LEU A 154 11.21 -8.19 -8.38
C LEU A 154 11.44 -9.59 -7.78
N SER A 155 12.18 -10.46 -8.49
CA SER A 155 12.50 -11.82 -8.02
C SER A 155 13.34 -11.84 -6.75
N VAL A 156 14.09 -10.78 -6.48
CA VAL A 156 14.88 -10.64 -5.25
C VAL A 156 14.09 -9.88 -4.18
N VAL A 157 13.45 -8.76 -4.55
CA VAL A 157 12.82 -7.87 -3.58
C VAL A 157 11.55 -8.49 -3.00
N ILE A 158 10.69 -9.14 -3.80
CA ILE A 158 9.45 -9.74 -3.29
C ILE A 158 9.73 -10.85 -2.25
N PRO A 159 10.61 -11.83 -2.51
CA PRO A 159 10.89 -12.88 -1.51
C PRO A 159 11.64 -12.35 -0.28
N SER A 160 12.62 -11.46 -0.48
CA SER A 160 13.42 -10.92 0.64
C SER A 160 12.58 -10.09 1.60
N THR A 161 11.71 -9.24 1.09
CA THR A 161 10.83 -8.40 1.91
C THR A 161 9.71 -9.21 2.57
N LEU A 162 9.13 -10.20 1.87
CA LEU A 162 8.17 -11.12 2.47
C LEU A 162 8.80 -11.92 3.61
N LEU A 163 10.01 -12.45 3.41
CA LEU A 163 10.73 -13.19 4.44
C LEU A 163 11.09 -12.29 5.63
N ALA A 164 11.50 -11.05 5.38
CA ALA A 164 11.74 -10.07 6.45
C ALA A 164 10.47 -9.81 7.28
N VAL A 165 9.30 -9.66 6.63
CA VAL A 165 8.02 -9.49 7.31
C VAL A 165 7.66 -10.73 8.13
N LEU A 166 7.86 -11.94 7.60
CA LEU A 166 7.59 -13.19 8.31
C LEU A 166 8.49 -13.36 9.54
N VAL A 167 9.80 -13.14 9.37
CA VAL A 167 10.78 -13.21 10.47
C VAL A 167 10.47 -12.17 11.54
N MET A 168 10.20 -10.92 11.14
CA MET A 168 9.82 -9.86 12.08
C MET A 168 8.56 -10.22 12.85
N SER A 169 7.52 -10.72 12.17
CA SER A 169 6.27 -11.11 12.80
C SER A 169 6.45 -12.26 13.79
N PHE A 170 7.31 -13.23 13.45
CA PHE A 170 7.66 -14.35 14.32
C PHE A 170 8.43 -13.88 15.55
N LEU A 171 9.47 -13.05 15.36
CA LEU A 171 10.26 -12.48 16.45
C LEU A 171 9.41 -11.65 17.40
N VAL A 172 8.51 -10.81 16.88
CA VAL A 172 7.61 -10.01 17.72
C VAL A 172 6.66 -10.89 18.53
N THR A 173 6.16 -11.97 17.94
CA THR A 173 5.28 -12.92 18.62
C THR A 173 6.00 -13.73 19.69
N MET A 174 7.26 -14.11 19.47
CA MET A 174 8.06 -14.94 20.39
C MET A 174 8.69 -14.12 21.53
N LEU A 175 9.25 -12.95 21.23
CA LEU A 175 10.07 -12.19 22.18
C LEU A 175 9.26 -11.26 23.08
N PHE A 176 8.04 -10.88 22.69
CA PHE A 176 7.26 -9.90 23.43
C PHE A 176 5.99 -10.50 24.01
N ASN A 177 5.75 -10.19 25.28
CA ASN A 177 4.48 -10.52 25.92
C ASN A 177 3.34 -9.80 25.19
N SER A 178 2.48 -10.61 24.59
CA SER A 178 1.36 -10.17 23.77
C SER A 178 0.06 -10.08 24.56
N LYS A 179 0.02 -10.53 25.82
CA LYS A 179 -1.21 -10.54 26.63
C LYS A 179 -1.64 -9.13 27.04
N LEU A 180 -2.85 -8.77 26.67
CA LEU A 180 -3.48 -7.49 27.02
C LEU A 180 -3.79 -7.38 28.51
N SER A 181 -4.05 -8.51 29.18
CA SER A 181 -4.27 -8.59 30.62
C SER A 181 -3.08 -8.11 31.46
N ASP A 182 -1.88 -8.08 30.89
CA ASP A 182 -0.65 -7.73 31.63
C ASP A 182 -0.33 -6.23 31.47
N ASP A 183 -1.23 -5.46 30.87
CA ASP A 183 -1.08 -4.03 30.71
C ASP A 183 -1.72 -3.25 31.89
N PRO A 184 -0.93 -2.49 32.66
CA PRO A 184 -1.44 -1.77 33.83
C PRO A 184 -2.44 -0.67 33.44
N ILE A 185 -2.29 -0.05 32.26
CA ILE A 185 -3.22 0.97 31.76
C ILE A 185 -4.53 0.31 31.34
N TYR A 186 -4.46 -0.88 30.73
CA TYR A 186 -5.65 -1.64 30.35
C TYR A 186 -6.45 -2.08 31.58
N ARG A 187 -5.80 -2.62 32.62
CA ARG A 187 -6.48 -3.01 33.87
C ARG A 187 -7.19 -1.84 34.52
N LYS A 188 -6.51 -0.70 34.64
CA LYS A 188 -7.09 0.52 35.21
C LYS A 188 -8.34 0.97 34.42
N ARG A 189 -8.27 0.99 33.09
CA ARG A 189 -9.43 1.35 32.24
C ARG A 189 -10.55 0.31 32.28
N LEU A 190 -10.22 -0.97 32.47
CA LEU A 190 -11.20 -2.05 32.62
C LEU A 190 -11.95 -1.91 33.94
N GLU A 191 -11.24 -1.64 35.03
CA GLU A 191 -11.80 -1.38 36.37
C GLU A 191 -12.68 -0.13 36.38
N GLU A 192 -12.30 0.91 35.63
CA GLU A 192 -13.09 2.14 35.45
C GLU A 192 -14.29 1.94 34.49
N GLY A 193 -14.47 0.76 33.90
CA GLY A 193 -15.57 0.47 32.97
C GLY A 193 -15.49 1.22 31.63
N LEU A 194 -14.33 1.78 31.30
CA LEU A 194 -14.13 2.65 30.11
C LEU A 194 -13.81 1.87 28.83
N ILE A 195 -13.89 0.54 28.86
CA ILE A 195 -13.53 -0.31 27.72
C ILE A 195 -14.78 -0.68 26.94
N GLU A 196 -15.00 0.05 25.85
CA GLU A 196 -15.91 -0.38 24.80
C GLU A 196 -15.16 -1.22 23.77
N LEU A 197 -15.52 -2.49 23.67
CA LEU A 197 -15.23 -3.26 22.48
C LEU A 197 -16.20 -2.75 21.41
N ARG A 198 -15.66 -2.21 20.31
CA ARG A 198 -16.49 -2.08 19.11
C ARG A 198 -16.97 -3.48 18.78
N GLY A 199 -18.29 -3.67 18.83
CA GLY A 199 -18.91 -4.86 18.23
C GLY A 199 -18.82 -4.74 16.71
N GLU A 200 -19.01 -5.87 16.03
CA GLU A 200 -18.95 -6.03 14.58
C GLU A 200 -19.75 -4.92 13.87
N LYS A 201 -19.07 -3.83 13.53
CA LYS A 201 -19.72 -2.67 12.92
C LYS A 201 -19.83 -3.01 11.44
N GLN A 202 -20.98 -3.55 11.04
CA GLN A 202 -21.24 -3.90 9.65
C GLN A 202 -21.08 -2.63 8.79
N ILE A 203 -19.95 -2.54 8.09
CA ILE A 203 -19.76 -1.53 7.06
C ILE A 203 -20.73 -1.91 5.94
N GLU A 204 -21.70 -1.03 5.65
CA GLU A 204 -22.54 -1.19 4.47
C GLU A 204 -21.67 -1.07 3.22
N ILE A 205 -21.43 -2.20 2.56
CA ILE A 205 -20.65 -2.26 1.34
C ILE A 205 -21.53 -1.81 0.18
N LYS A 206 -21.06 -0.79 -0.56
CA LYS A 206 -21.71 -0.37 -1.82
C LYS A 206 -21.78 -1.56 -2.80
N PRO A 207 -22.88 -1.74 -3.55
CA PRO A 207 -23.08 -2.90 -4.43
C PRO A 207 -21.99 -3.06 -5.51
N MET A 208 -21.35 -1.96 -5.93
CA MET A 208 -20.28 -1.96 -6.94
C MET A 208 -18.86 -2.01 -6.36
N ALA A 209 -18.70 -2.04 -5.04
CA ALA A 209 -17.40 -2.05 -4.38
C ALA A 209 -16.53 -3.24 -4.81
N LYS A 210 -17.12 -4.46 -4.83
CA LYS A 210 -16.42 -5.67 -5.27
C LYS A 210 -15.94 -5.55 -6.72
N ASN A 211 -16.74 -4.97 -7.60
CA ASN A 211 -16.40 -4.81 -9.03
C ASN A 211 -15.25 -3.82 -9.20
N SER A 212 -15.24 -2.71 -8.46
CA SER A 212 -14.13 -1.74 -8.49
C SER A 212 -12.78 -2.37 -8.10
N VAL A 213 -12.77 -3.24 -7.09
CA VAL A 213 -11.56 -3.96 -6.68
C VAL A 213 -11.11 -4.94 -7.75
N TRP A 214 -12.02 -5.68 -8.39
CA TRP A 214 -11.68 -6.57 -9.49
C TRP A 214 -11.14 -5.82 -10.71
N LEU A 215 -11.71 -4.67 -11.07
CA LEU A 215 -11.20 -3.82 -12.15
C LEU A 215 -9.79 -3.32 -11.84
N PHE A 216 -9.56 -2.87 -10.61
CA PHE A 216 -8.25 -2.44 -10.17
C PHE A 216 -7.21 -3.57 -10.20
N LEU A 217 -7.56 -4.73 -9.65
CA LEU A 217 -6.68 -5.89 -9.58
C LEU A 217 -6.38 -6.47 -10.97
N LEU A 218 -7.35 -6.44 -11.90
CA LEU A 218 -7.14 -6.74 -13.32
C LEU A 218 -6.11 -5.76 -13.93
N GLY A 219 -6.24 -4.46 -13.64
CA GLY A 219 -5.28 -3.45 -14.06
C GLY A 219 -3.85 -3.73 -13.59
N VAL A 220 -3.69 -4.08 -12.31
CA VAL A 220 -2.38 -4.46 -11.74
C VAL A 220 -1.82 -5.69 -12.45
N ILE A 221 -2.63 -6.72 -12.69
CA ILE A 221 -2.21 -7.91 -13.42
C ILE A 221 -1.79 -7.55 -14.85
N CYS A 222 -2.56 -6.71 -15.56
CA CYS A 222 -2.21 -6.25 -16.90
C CYS A 222 -0.87 -5.51 -16.92
N VAL A 223 -0.59 -4.66 -15.93
CA VAL A 223 0.71 -4.00 -15.80
C VAL A 223 1.83 -5.01 -15.60
N VAL A 224 1.67 -5.96 -14.69
CA VAL A 224 2.69 -6.97 -14.39
C VAL A 224 2.97 -7.84 -15.62
N VAL A 225 1.92 -8.31 -16.29
CA VAL A 225 2.04 -9.10 -17.53
C VAL A 225 2.74 -8.28 -18.61
N TYR A 226 2.36 -7.01 -18.79
CA TYR A 226 3.02 -6.13 -19.75
C TYR A 226 4.51 -5.96 -19.42
N ALA A 227 4.85 -5.69 -18.15
CA ALA A 227 6.23 -5.55 -17.72
C ALA A 227 7.04 -6.83 -17.91
N ILE A 228 6.44 -8.01 -17.73
CA ILE A 228 7.09 -9.31 -17.98
C ILE A 228 7.35 -9.52 -19.46
N VAL A 229 6.33 -9.31 -20.32
CA VAL A 229 6.45 -9.45 -21.78
C VAL A 229 7.47 -8.46 -22.34
N ASN A 230 7.51 -7.27 -21.77
CA ASN A 230 8.42 -6.20 -22.17
C ASN A 230 9.84 -6.34 -21.60
N SER A 231 10.07 -7.29 -20.70
CA SER A 231 11.37 -7.44 -20.04
C SER A 231 12.42 -7.97 -21.04
N PRO A 232 13.59 -7.32 -21.16
CA PRO A 232 14.68 -7.78 -22.01
C PRO A 232 15.11 -9.23 -21.70
N SER A 233 14.91 -9.70 -20.48
CA SER A 233 15.25 -11.06 -20.05
C SER A 233 14.45 -12.17 -20.73
N LEU A 234 13.23 -11.88 -21.22
CA LEU A 234 12.42 -12.90 -21.92
C LEU A 234 12.68 -12.92 -23.43
N GLY A 235 13.28 -11.85 -24.01
CA GLY A 235 13.58 -11.78 -25.45
C GLY A 235 12.37 -11.90 -26.39
N LEU A 236 11.14 -11.79 -25.87
CA LEU A 236 9.90 -12.01 -26.64
C LEU A 236 9.57 -10.86 -27.60
N VAL A 237 10.06 -9.65 -27.34
CA VAL A 237 9.78 -8.44 -28.12
C VAL A 237 11.07 -7.63 -28.29
N GLU A 238 11.63 -7.59 -29.50
CA GLU A 238 12.86 -6.83 -29.80
C GLU A 238 12.66 -5.30 -29.74
N LYS A 239 11.44 -4.82 -30.05
CA LYS A 239 11.05 -3.42 -29.96
C LYS A 239 9.67 -3.29 -29.33
N PRO A 240 9.61 -2.92 -28.04
CA PRO A 240 8.35 -2.67 -27.38
C PRO A 240 7.56 -1.58 -28.09
N LEU A 241 6.26 -1.79 -28.27
CA LEU A 241 5.37 -0.76 -28.80
C LEU A 241 5.36 0.49 -27.90
N MET A 242 5.59 0.29 -26.60
CA MET A 242 5.63 1.36 -25.61
C MET A 242 6.47 0.97 -24.38
N ASN A 243 7.10 1.93 -23.71
CA ASN A 243 7.83 1.68 -22.46
C ASN A 243 6.90 1.29 -21.30
N THR A 244 7.46 0.65 -20.27
CA THR A 244 6.69 0.18 -19.10
C THR A 244 6.01 1.32 -18.36
N THR A 245 6.65 2.49 -18.28
CA THR A 245 6.09 3.71 -17.67
C THR A 245 4.76 4.12 -18.30
N ASN A 246 4.74 4.30 -19.62
CA ASN A 246 3.53 4.73 -20.31
C ASN A 246 2.46 3.62 -20.25
N ALA A 247 2.87 2.34 -20.20
CA ALA A 247 1.92 1.23 -20.07
C ALA A 247 1.20 1.27 -18.72
N ILE A 248 1.93 1.51 -17.63
CA ILE A 248 1.34 1.72 -16.31
C ILE A 248 0.35 2.89 -16.36
N LEU A 249 0.75 4.02 -16.94
CA LEU A 249 -0.07 5.21 -17.04
C LEU A 249 -1.39 4.95 -17.79
N ILE A 250 -1.31 4.39 -19.01
CA ILE A 250 -2.49 4.13 -19.84
C ILE A 250 -3.40 3.09 -19.17
N ILE A 251 -2.85 2.02 -18.62
CA ILE A 251 -3.64 0.95 -17.97
C ILE A 251 -4.35 1.51 -16.73
N MET A 252 -3.65 2.26 -15.87
CA MET A 252 -4.25 2.79 -14.63
C MET A 252 -5.30 3.86 -14.92
N LEU A 253 -5.08 4.75 -15.89
CA LEU A 253 -6.11 5.70 -16.32
C LEU A 253 -7.32 5.01 -16.98
N SER A 254 -7.09 3.93 -17.72
CA SER A 254 -8.16 3.11 -18.30
C SER A 254 -8.99 2.44 -17.20
N VAL A 255 -8.32 1.89 -16.17
CA VAL A 255 -8.96 1.31 -14.98
C VAL A 255 -9.77 2.36 -14.23
N ALA A 256 -9.22 3.56 -14.03
CA ALA A 256 -9.94 4.67 -13.40
C ALA A 256 -11.21 5.01 -14.18
N THR A 257 -11.08 5.15 -15.51
CA THR A 257 -12.20 5.47 -16.41
C THR A 257 -13.27 4.38 -16.39
N LEU A 258 -12.88 3.11 -16.52
CA LEU A 258 -13.79 1.98 -16.45
C LEU A 258 -14.47 1.87 -15.09
N THR A 259 -13.74 2.11 -13.99
CA THR A 259 -14.32 2.11 -12.64
C THR A 259 -15.34 3.23 -12.51
N THR A 260 -15.04 4.43 -12.99
CA THR A 260 -15.97 5.57 -12.95
C THR A 260 -17.26 5.29 -13.73
N ILE A 261 -17.15 4.71 -14.94
CA ILE A 261 -18.31 4.40 -15.78
C ILE A 261 -19.13 3.23 -15.22
N LEU A 262 -18.47 2.10 -14.91
CA LEU A 262 -19.15 0.86 -14.51
C LEU A 262 -19.68 0.92 -13.07
N CYS A 263 -18.95 1.56 -12.17
CA CYS A 263 -19.35 1.72 -10.77
C CYS A 263 -20.14 3.01 -10.52
N LYS A 264 -20.40 3.83 -11.56
CA LYS A 264 -21.12 5.11 -11.48
C LYS A 264 -20.56 6.03 -10.39
N VAL A 265 -19.25 6.23 -10.41
CA VAL A 265 -18.53 7.03 -9.41
C VAL A 265 -18.73 8.51 -9.69
N GLU A 266 -19.05 9.30 -8.67
CA GLU A 266 -19.05 10.76 -8.75
C GLU A 266 -17.61 11.28 -8.85
N THR A 267 -17.27 11.93 -9.96
CA THR A 267 -15.90 12.39 -10.24
C THR A 267 -15.42 13.43 -9.23
N ASP A 268 -16.31 14.30 -8.75
CA ASP A 268 -15.97 15.35 -7.78
C ASP A 268 -15.58 14.78 -6.41
N ALA A 269 -16.11 13.59 -6.07
CA ALA A 269 -15.75 12.88 -4.85
C ALA A 269 -14.34 12.27 -4.94
N ILE A 270 -13.80 12.02 -6.13
CA ILE A 270 -12.45 11.45 -6.32
C ILE A 270 -11.38 12.40 -5.77
N LEU A 271 -11.48 13.70 -6.12
CA LEU A 271 -10.57 14.75 -5.64
C LEU A 271 -10.62 14.93 -4.12
N ASN A 272 -11.77 14.61 -3.52
CA ASN A 272 -11.99 14.73 -2.09
C ASN A 272 -11.64 13.48 -1.28
N SER A 273 -11.36 12.37 -1.96
CA SER A 273 -10.99 11.10 -1.33
C SER A 273 -9.72 11.24 -0.51
N SER A 274 -9.61 10.44 0.56
CA SER A 274 -8.43 10.49 1.43
C SER A 274 -7.18 9.99 0.70
N THR A 275 -7.31 9.05 -0.24
CA THR A 275 -6.18 8.59 -1.05
C THR A 275 -5.65 9.70 -1.95
N PHE A 276 -6.54 10.46 -2.62
CA PHE A 276 -6.13 11.56 -3.49
C PHE A 276 -5.43 12.69 -2.73
N LYS A 277 -5.88 13.00 -1.50
CA LYS A 277 -5.26 14.04 -0.65
C LYS A 277 -3.94 13.61 -0.02
N ALA A 278 -3.75 12.30 0.17
CA ALA A 278 -2.59 11.76 0.88
C ALA A 278 -1.47 11.29 -0.06
N GLY A 279 -1.78 11.06 -1.34
CA GLY A 279 -0.80 10.79 -2.39
C GLY A 279 -0.36 12.07 -3.09
#